data_AF-A0A2S4LGC1-F1
#
_entry.id   AF-A0A2S4LGC1-F1
#
_cell.length_a   1.000
_cell.length_b   1.000
_cell.length_c   1.000
_cell.angle_alpha   90.00
_cell.angle_beta   90.00
_cell.angle_gamma   90.00
#
_symmetry.space_group_name_H-M   'P 1'
#
loop_
_entity.id
_entity.type
_entity.pdbx_description
1 polymer ?
#
loop_
_entity_poly.entity_id
_entity_poly.type
_entity_poly.pdbx_seq_one_letter_code
_entity_poly.pdbx_strand_id
1 'polypeptide(L)' 'MRAEQADQDIFEALLRRTITQSVIEDLDHAIPGVTVLAALLQHDAWQARKEQLSPQTLQVMASAQRLLGNQAARRRET' A
#
# COMPACT_ATOMS: atom_id res chain seq x y z
N MET A 1 18.14 20.87 -2.90
CA MET A 1 17.39 20.81 -4.17
C MET A 1 17.57 19.46 -4.88
N ARG A 2 18.69 19.13 -5.56
CA ARG A 2 18.83 17.81 -6.25
C ARG A 2 18.97 16.58 -5.32
N ALA A 3 19.61 16.75 -4.17
CA ALA A 3 19.81 15.67 -3.19
C ALA A 3 18.51 15.27 -2.49
N GLU A 4 17.71 16.26 -2.04
CA GLU A 4 16.40 16.02 -1.41
C GLU A 4 15.43 15.30 -2.34
N GLN A 5 15.49 15.60 -3.65
CA GLN A 5 14.67 14.91 -4.65
C GLN A 5 15.10 13.44 -4.83
N ALA A 6 16.41 13.17 -4.81
CA ALA A 6 16.94 11.81 -4.88
C ALA A 6 16.60 10.99 -3.63
N ASP A 7 16.66 11.60 -2.45
CA ASP A 7 16.27 10.96 -1.18
C ASP A 7 14.76 10.66 -1.16
N GLN A 8 13.93 11.58 -1.66
CA GLN A 8 12.49 11.34 -1.83
C GLN A 8 12.22 10.18 -2.80
N ASP A 9 12.92 10.13 -3.94
CA ASP A 9 12.76 9.06 -4.92
C ASP A 9 13.17 7.69 -4.35
N ILE A 10 14.24 7.63 -3.55
CA ILE A 10 14.70 6.41 -2.86
C ILE A 10 13.67 5.97 -1.82
N PHE A 11 13.20 6.90 -0.99
CA PHE A 11 12.18 6.61 0.01
C PHE A 11 10.92 6.05 -0.64
N GLU A 12 10.42 6.71 -1.68
CA GLU A 12 9.22 6.28 -2.38
C GLU A 12 9.41 4.93 -3.10
N ALA A 13 10.61 4.65 -3.62
CA ALA A 13 10.92 3.34 -4.19
C ALA A 13 10.86 2.22 -3.14
N LEU A 14 11.41 2.46 -1.94
CA LEU A 14 11.33 1.53 -0.82
C LEU A 14 9.89 1.36 -0.35
N LEU A 15 9.13 2.45 -0.21
CA LEU A 15 7.73 2.43 0.19
C LEU A 15 6.88 1.57 -0.75
N ARG A 16 7.00 1.80 -2.07
CA ARG A 16 6.28 1.00 -3.08
C ARG A 16 6.64 -0.49 -2.98
N ARG A 17 7.91 -0.81 -2.76
CA ARG A 17 8.37 -2.19 -2.61
C ARG A 17 7.74 -2.84 -1.37
N THR A 18 7.80 -2.18 -0.22
CA THR A 18 7.22 -2.69 1.03
C THR A 18 5.73 -2.95 0.88
N ILE A 19 4.96 -2.00 0.34
CA ILE A 19 3.52 -2.16 0.11
C ILE A 19 3.25 -3.38 -0.78
N THR A 20 4.00 -3.53 -1.87
CA THR A 20 3.82 -4.64 -2.80
C THR A 20 4.11 -5.98 -2.13
N GLN A 21 5.19 -6.07 -1.35
CA GLN A 21 5.56 -7.30 -0.63
C GLN A 21 4.50 -7.68 0.40
N SER A 22 4.06 -6.74 1.23
CA SER A 22 3.03 -7.00 2.24
C SER A 22 1.71 -7.46 1.62
N VAL A 23 1.31 -6.90 0.47
CA VAL A 23 0.09 -7.33 -0.24
C VAL A 23 0.24 -8.76 -0.76
N ILE A 24 1.39 -9.13 -1.32
CA ILE A 24 1.63 -10.51 -1.81
C ILE A 24 1.59 -11.48 -0.62
N GLU A 25 2.28 -11.16 0.47
CA GLU A 25 2.32 -11.99 1.67
C GLU A 25 0.93 -12.20 2.28
N ASP A 26 0.12 -11.13 2.38
CA ASP A 26 -1.28 -11.19 2.86
C ASP A 26 -2.23 -11.90 1.88
N LEU A 27 -1.94 -11.87 0.58
CA LEU A 27 -2.70 -12.63 -0.42
C LEU A 27 -2.40 -14.13 -0.31
N ASP A 28 -1.13 -14.50 -0.14
CA ASP A 28 -0.66 -15.88 -0.06
C ASP A 28 -1.01 -16.54 1.27
N HIS A 29 -0.98 -15.79 2.35
CA HIS A 29 -1.29 -16.30 3.67
C HIS A 29 -2.73 -15.93 4.02
N ALA A 30 -3.60 -16.93 4.22
CA ALA A 30 -4.98 -16.76 4.69
C ALA A 30 -5.06 -16.24 6.15
N ILE A 31 -4.16 -15.36 6.55
CA ILE A 31 -4.03 -14.81 7.89
C ILE A 31 -5.11 -13.73 8.09
N PRO A 32 -5.66 -13.57 9.30
CA PRO A 32 -6.69 -12.57 9.61
C PRO A 32 -6.25 -11.09 9.47
N GLY A 33 -4.99 -10.83 9.09
CA GLY A 33 -4.36 -9.52 9.02
C GLY A 33 -4.82 -8.60 7.87
N VAL A 34 -5.55 -9.15 6.88
CA VAL A 34 -6.05 -8.41 5.69
C VAL A 34 -6.81 -7.13 6.06
N THR A 35 -7.54 -7.17 7.18
CA THR A 35 -8.30 -6.01 7.68
C THR A 35 -7.39 -4.90 8.22
N VAL A 36 -6.24 -5.27 8.78
CA VAL A 36 -5.28 -4.33 9.39
C VAL A 36 -4.46 -3.63 8.30
N LEU A 37 -3.94 -4.37 7.31
CA LEU A 37 -3.15 -3.76 6.23
C LEU A 37 -4.01 -2.87 5.32
N ALA A 38 -5.25 -3.27 5.02
CA ALA A 38 -6.18 -2.44 4.26
C ALA A 38 -6.58 -1.15 5.00
N ALA A 39 -6.79 -1.24 6.32
CA ALA A 39 -7.09 -0.08 7.17
C ALA A 39 -5.88 0.86 7.30
N LEU A 40 -4.67 0.30 7.47
CA LEU A 40 -3.42 1.06 7.47
C LEU A 40 -3.23 1.79 6.14
N LEU A 41 -3.41 1.10 5.02
CA LEU A 41 -3.31 1.73 3.70
C LEU A 41 -4.35 2.83 3.47
N GLN A 42 -5.55 2.76 4.07
CA GLN A 42 -6.52 3.86 4.02
C GLN A 42 -6.07 5.07 4.83
N HIS A 43 -5.56 4.84 6.04
CA HIS A 43 -4.99 5.90 6.88
C HIS A 43 -3.77 6.53 6.19
N ASP A 44 -2.89 5.71 5.65
CA ASP A 44 -1.66 6.14 5.00
C ASP A 44 -1.94 6.81 3.66
N ALA A 45 -2.97 6.42 2.90
CA ALA A 45 -3.34 7.14 1.67
C ALA A 45 -3.82 8.57 1.96
N TRP A 46 -4.40 8.81 3.13
CA TRP A 46 -4.76 10.15 3.59
C TRP A 46 -3.52 10.96 3.99
N GLN A 47 -2.55 10.34 4.66
CA GLN A 47 -1.26 10.98 4.99
C GLN A 47 -0.38 11.21 3.75
N ALA A 48 -0.36 10.27 2.81
CA ALA A 48 0.36 10.35 1.53
C ALA A 48 -0.02 11.57 0.71
N ARG A 49 -1.29 11.98 0.75
CA ARG A 49 -1.77 13.22 0.11
C ARG A 49 -1.23 14.48 0.80
N LYS A 50 -0.96 14.42 2.11
CA LYS A 50 -0.27 15.49 2.86
C LYS A 50 1.23 15.49 2.59
N GLU A 51 1.81 14.32 2.39
CA GLU A 51 3.24 14.12 2.11
C GLU A 51 3.64 14.34 0.64
N GLN A 52 2.68 14.70 -0.23
CA GLN A 52 2.90 14.95 -1.66
C GLN A 52 3.59 13.79 -2.39
N LEU A 53 3.27 12.54 -2.03
CA LEU A 53 3.85 11.36 -2.69
C LEU A 53 3.60 11.38 -4.20
N SER A 54 4.56 10.81 -4.95
CA SER A 54 4.45 10.74 -6.40
C SER A 54 3.19 10.00 -6.86
N PRO A 55 2.67 10.32 -8.06
CA PRO A 55 1.52 9.62 -8.65
C PRO A 55 1.71 8.10 -8.72
N GLN A 56 2.94 7.62 -8.95
CA GLN A 56 3.25 6.20 -8.99
C GLN A 56 3.03 5.52 -7.64
N THR A 57 3.46 6.16 -6.55
CA THR A 57 3.26 5.63 -5.19
C THR A 57 1.79 5.60 -4.82
N LEU A 58 1.05 6.67 -5.13
CA LEU A 58 -0.40 6.72 -4.94
C LEU A 58 -1.13 5.61 -5.71
N GLN A 59 -0.69 5.29 -6.93
CA GLN A 59 -1.26 4.21 -7.74
C GLN A 59 -1.02 2.82 -7.14
N VAL A 60 0.17 2.58 -6.58
CA VAL A 60 0.48 1.32 -5.87
C VAL A 60 -0.41 1.17 -4.65
N MET A 61 -0.53 2.22 -3.83
CA MET A 61 -1.41 2.23 -2.64
C MET A 61 -2.87 1.94 -3.02
N ALA A 62 -3.41 2.61 -4.04
CA ALA A 62 -4.78 2.39 -4.50
C ALA A 62 -5.00 0.97 -5.03
N SER A 63 -3.99 0.38 -5.68
CA SER A 63 -4.07 -1.00 -6.19
C SER A 63 -4.03 -2.02 -5.06
N ALA A 64 -3.16 -1.81 -4.07
CA ALA A 64 -3.08 -2.62 -2.86
C ALA A 64 -4.43 -2.65 -2.12
N GLN A 65 -5.05 -1.49 -1.91
CA GLN A 65 -6.37 -1.39 -1.26
C GLN A 65 -7.44 -2.21 -2.00
N ARG A 66 -7.49 -2.13 -3.34
CA ARG A 66 -8.47 -2.90 -4.14
C ARG A 66 -8.25 -4.40 -4.02
N LEU A 67 -6.99 -4.85 -4.09
CA LEU A 67 -6.66 -6.28 -4.02
C LEU A 67 -7.04 -6.88 -2.66
N LEU A 68 -6.67 -6.20 -1.57
CA LEU A 68 -6.98 -6.65 -0.22
C LEU A 68 -8.49 -6.56 0.08
N GLY A 69 -9.16 -5.51 -0.38
CA GLY A 69 -10.62 -5.37 -0.27
C GLY A 69 -11.37 -6.49 -1.01
N ASN A 70 -10.92 -6.85 -2.22
CA ASN A 70 -11.49 -7.96 -2.98
C ASN A 70 -11.26 -9.31 -2.30
N GLN A 71 -10.10 -9.54 -1.68
CA GLN A 71 -9.81 -10.77 -0.94
C GLN A 71 -10.72 -10.88 0.30
N ALA A 72 -10.91 -9.79 1.04
CA ALA A 72 -11.81 -9.74 2.19
C ALA A 72 -13.28 -10.02 1.79
N ALA A 73 -13.72 -9.53 0.63
CA ALA A 73 -15.05 -9.82 0.09
C ALA A 73 -15.20 -11.33 -0.23
N ARG A 74 -14.23 -11.93 -0.93
CA ARG A 74 -14.25 -13.37 -1.26
C ARG A 74 -14.30 -14.28 -0.03
N ARG A 75 -13.64 -13.91 1.08
CA ARG A 75 -13.68 -14.69 2.34
C ARG A 75 -15.03 -14.64 3.06
N ARG A 76 -15.91 -13.67 2.77
CA ARG A 76 -17.27 -13.60 3.37
C ARG A 76 -18.29 -14.48 2.64
N GLU A 77 -17.94 -14.95 1.44
CA GLU A 77 -18.82 -15.77 0.59
C GLU A 77 -18.59 -17.29 0.78
N THR A 78 -17.56 -17.67 1.54
CA THR A 78 -17.18 -19.05 1.90
C THR A 78 -17.51 -19.36 3.35
#